data_AF-A0A7D5MDN7-F1
#
_entry.id   AF-A0A7D5MDN7-F1
#
_cell.length_a   1.000
_cell.length_b   1.000
_cell.length_c   1.000
_cell.angle_alpha   90.00
_cell.angle_beta   90.00
_cell.angle_gamma   90.00
#
_symmetry.space_group_name_H-M   'P 1'
#
loop_
_entity.id
_entity.type
_entity.pdbx_description
1 polymer ?
#
loop_
_entity_poly.entity_id
_entity_poly.type
_entity_poly.pdbx_seq_one_letter_code
_entity_poly.pdbx_strand_id
1 'polypeptide(L)'
;MHLGIVEYLDFLLKETKKINPTIRNVATVAKIISENKYFKTKSQLNKKLPKAMQYPTFNFILNYLQKTNMIQINPDGSIVWIYPTSQKLKKRIREARPL
;
A
#
# COMPACT_ATOMS: atom_id res chain seq x y z
N MET A 1 2.51 17.27 -5.68
CA MET A 1 3.71 17.60 -4.89
C MET A 1 4.47 16.29 -4.65
N HIS A 2 5.61 16.09 -5.32
CA HIS A 2 6.48 14.93 -5.05
C HIS A 2 7.34 15.30 -3.84
N LEU A 3 7.01 14.75 -2.67
CA LEU A 3 7.85 14.87 -1.48
C LEU A 3 9.17 14.15 -1.75
N GLY A 4 10.29 14.80 -1.39
CA GLY A 4 11.57 14.13 -1.27
C GLY A 4 11.52 13.02 -0.23
N ILE A 5 12.48 12.09 -0.27
CA ILE A 5 12.50 10.93 0.65
C ILE A 5 12.50 11.37 2.12
N VAL A 6 13.23 12.43 2.46
CA VAL A 6 13.28 12.98 3.83
C VAL A 6 11.91 13.52 4.24
N GLU A 7 11.30 14.37 3.42
CA GLU A 7 9.99 14.96 3.71
C GLU A 7 8.89 13.89 3.82
N TYR A 8 9.01 12.80 3.06
CA TYR A 8 8.10 11.67 3.18
C TYR A 8 8.28 10.91 4.50
N LEU A 9 9.52 10.70 4.96
CA LEU A 9 9.78 10.08 6.25
C LEU A 9 9.27 10.96 7.41
N ASP A 10 9.47 12.27 7.34
CA ASP A 10 8.93 13.22 8.32
C ASP A 10 7.40 13.17 8.36
N PHE A 11 6.76 13.11 7.19
CA PHE A 11 5.32 12.89 7.07
C PHE A 11 4.88 11.58 7.74
N LEU A 12 5.59 10.47 7.48
CA LEU A 12 5.26 9.18 8.11
C LEU A 12 5.37 9.24 9.63
N LEU A 13 6.44 9.83 10.16
CA LEU A 13 6.64 9.97 11.61
C LEU A 13 5.53 10.81 12.25
N LYS A 14 5.17 11.93 11.61
CA LYS A 14 4.09 12.81 12.07
C LYS A 14 2.73 12.11 12.06
N GLU A 15 2.37 11.46 10.96
CA GLU A 15 1.05 10.81 10.83
C GLU A 15 0.94 9.59 11.73
N THR A 16 1.97 8.74 11.79
CA THR A 16 1.95 7.54 12.64
C THR A 16 1.82 7.87 14.13
N LYS A 17 2.39 8.99 14.59
CA LYS A 17 2.16 9.50 15.95
C LYS A 17 0.68 9.82 16.23
N LYS A 18 -0.06 10.29 15.23
CA LYS A 18 -1.48 10.66 15.36
C LYS A 18 -2.43 9.46 15.25
N ILE A 19 -2.22 8.62 14.25
CA ILE A 19 -3.15 7.52 13.91
C ILE A 19 -2.73 6.14 14.41
N ASN A 20 -1.52 6.02 14.96
CA ASN A 20 -0.92 4.83 15.56
C ASN A 20 -1.19 3.51 14.80
N PRO A 21 -0.85 3.42 13.49
CA PRO A 21 -1.03 2.20 12.72
C PRO A 21 -0.03 1.15 13.22
N THR A 22 -0.50 -0.08 13.46
CA THR A 22 0.39 -1.19 13.77
C THR A 22 0.91 -1.85 12.50
N ILE A 23 2.05 -2.54 12.59
CA ILE A 23 2.53 -3.42 11.51
C ILE A 23 1.48 -4.49 11.16
N ARG A 24 0.71 -4.97 12.15
CA ARG A 24 -0.41 -5.88 11.92
C ARG A 24 -1.48 -5.27 11.01
N ASN A 25 -1.82 -3.98 11.18
CA ASN A 25 -2.78 -3.29 10.33
C ASN A 25 -2.27 -3.23 8.88
N VAL A 26 -1.02 -2.80 8.70
CA VAL A 26 -0.38 -2.72 7.37
C VAL A 26 -0.34 -4.09 6.70
N ALA A 27 0.12 -5.13 7.41
CA ALA A 27 0.23 -6.50 6.92
C ALA A 27 -1.14 -7.08 6.53
N THR A 28 -2.19 -6.81 7.33
CA THR A 28 -3.55 -7.27 7.06
C THR A 28 -4.06 -6.72 5.73
N VAL A 29 -3.95 -5.40 5.54
CA VAL A 29 -4.40 -4.73 4.31
C VAL A 29 -3.58 -5.23 3.11
N ALA A 30 -2.25 -5.27 3.24
CA ALA A 30 -1.36 -5.72 2.18
C ALA A 30 -1.66 -7.18 1.76
N LYS A 31 -1.85 -8.08 2.73
CA LYS A 31 -2.20 -9.49 2.49
C LYS A 31 -3.49 -9.60 1.67
N ILE A 32 -4.56 -8.92 2.11
CA ILE A 32 -5.86 -8.97 1.44
C ILE A 32 -5.77 -8.44 0.00
N ILE A 33 -5.06 -7.33 -0.23
CA ILE A 33 -4.84 -6.81 -1.59
C ILE A 33 -4.01 -7.79 -2.43
N SER A 34 -2.96 -8.37 -1.85
CA SER A 34 -2.10 -9.33 -2.55
C SER A 34 -2.81 -10.61 -2.94
N GLU A 35 -3.80 -11.07 -2.17
CA GLU A 35 -4.57 -12.29 -2.46
C GLU A 35 -5.65 -12.05 -3.51
N ASN A 36 -6.32 -10.88 -3.45
CA ASN A 36 -7.43 -10.56 -4.34
C ASN A 36 -6.99 -9.87 -5.64
N LYS A 37 -5.78 -9.31 -5.68
CA LYS A 37 -5.13 -8.58 -6.79
C LYS A 37 -5.81 -7.29 -7.23
N TYR A 38 -7.12 -7.17 -7.06
CA TYR A 38 -7.92 -6.07 -7.55
C TYR A 38 -9.11 -5.76 -6.63
N PHE A 39 -9.38 -4.47 -6.44
CA PHE A 39 -10.62 -3.96 -5.85
C PHE A 39 -11.14 -2.80 -6.68
N LYS A 40 -12.44 -2.78 -6.98
CA LYS A 40 -13.07 -1.68 -7.72
C LYS A 40 -13.09 -0.40 -6.90
N THR A 41 -13.24 -0.50 -5.57
CA THR A 41 -13.29 0.65 -4.67
C THR A 41 -12.63 0.37 -3.33
N LYS A 42 -12.20 1.45 -2.64
CA LYS A 42 -11.77 1.42 -1.24
C LYS A 42 -12.81 0.78 -0.31
N SER A 43 -14.10 1.00 -0.56
CA SER A 43 -15.19 0.44 0.24
C SER A 43 -15.26 -1.08 0.12
N GLN A 44 -15.08 -1.63 -1.09
CA GLN A 44 -15.03 -3.07 -1.31
C GLN A 44 -13.87 -3.72 -0.54
N LEU A 45 -12.69 -3.07 -0.53
CA LEU A 45 -11.56 -3.53 0.26
C LEU A 45 -11.84 -3.45 1.77
N ASN A 46 -12.38 -2.33 2.26
CA ASN A 46 -12.67 -2.15 3.68
C ASN A 46 -13.66 -3.21 4.22
N LYS A 47 -14.65 -3.62 3.40
CA LYS A 47 -15.60 -4.70 3.72
C LYS A 47 -14.95 -6.09 3.83
N LYS A 48 -13.80 -6.31 3.20
CA LYS A 48 -13.05 -7.59 3.30
C LYS A 48 -12.11 -7.65 4.51
N LEU A 49 -11.91 -6.53 5.22
CA LEU A 49 -11.07 -6.54 6.41
C LEU A 49 -11.75 -7.37 7.51
N PRO A 50 -10.99 -8.17 8.29
CA PRO A 50 -11.54 -9.01 9.36
C PRO A 50 -12.20 -8.18 10.47
N LYS A 51 -11.78 -6.92 10.61
CA LYS A 51 -12.41 -5.92 11.47
C LYS A 51 -12.39 -4.58 10.73
N ALA A 52 -13.47 -3.82 10.86
CA ALA A 52 -13.53 -2.47 10.32
C ALA A 52 -12.38 -1.63 10.89
N MET A 53 -11.56 -1.08 10.01
CA MET A 53 -10.45 -0.21 10.37
C MET A 53 -10.92 1.24 10.37
N GLN A 54 -10.37 2.06 11.27
CA GLN A 54 -10.64 3.49 11.25
C GLN A 54 -10.20 4.08 9.90
N TYR A 55 -11.07 4.90 9.31
CA TYR A 55 -10.87 5.44 7.97
C TYR A 55 -9.53 6.20 7.79
N PRO A 56 -9.04 6.99 8.77
CA PRO A 56 -7.71 7.62 8.69
C PRO A 56 -6.57 6.59 8.60
N THR A 57 -6.57 5.59 9.48
CA THR A 57 -5.57 4.51 9.49
C THR A 57 -5.60 3.73 8.17
N PHE A 58 -6.78 3.42 7.65
CA PHE A 58 -6.95 2.73 6.39
C PHE A 58 -6.38 3.52 5.21
N ASN A 59 -6.72 4.81 5.09
CA ASN A 59 -6.19 5.66 4.03
C ASN A 59 -4.68 5.87 4.13
N PHE A 60 -4.15 6.02 5.35
CA PHE A 60 -2.70 6.09 5.57
C PHE A 60 -2.00 4.85 5.03
N ILE A 61 -2.52 3.65 5.33
CA ILE A 61 -1.94 2.39 4.86
C ILE A 61 -2.00 2.32 3.33
N LEU A 62 -3.11 2.70 2.70
CA LEU A 62 -3.20 2.72 1.24
C LEU A 62 -2.19 3.68 0.61
N ASN A 63 -2.01 4.87 1.18
CA ASN A 63 -0.99 5.82 0.73
C ASN A 63 0.42 5.25 0.89
N TYR A 64 0.72 4.64 2.05
CA TYR A 64 1.99 3.98 2.32
C TYR A 64 2.29 2.86 1.31
N LEU A 65 1.33 1.97 1.05
CA LEU A 65 1.47 0.89 0.09
C LEU A 65 1.65 1.40 -1.35
N GLN A 66 0.99 2.51 -1.71
CA GLN A 66 1.16 3.12 -3.03
C GLN A 66 2.55 3.74 -3.18
N LYS A 67 3.01 4.49 -2.17
CA LYS A 67 4.34 5.12 -2.15
C LYS A 67 5.49 4.13 -2.14
N THR A 68 5.26 2.94 -1.61
CA THR A 68 6.24 1.83 -1.60
C THR A 68 6.10 0.90 -2.82
N ASN A 69 5.34 1.32 -3.85
CA ASN A 69 5.12 0.57 -5.09
C ASN A 69 4.55 -0.86 -4.87
N MET A 70 3.79 -1.07 -3.80
CA MET A 70 3.12 -2.34 -3.57
C MET A 70 1.78 -2.41 -4.30
N ILE A 71 1.08 -1.27 -4.36
CA ILE A 71 -0.21 -1.12 -5.03
C ILE A 71 -0.22 0.10 -5.95
N GLN A 72 -1.10 0.09 -6.94
CA GLN A 72 -1.51 1.27 -7.69
C GLN A 72 -2.95 1.62 -7.32
N ILE A 73 -3.22 2.90 -7.08
CA ILE A 73 -4.59 3.42 -7.00
C ILE A 73 -4.84 4.22 -8.28
N ASN A 74 -5.78 3.77 -9.08
CA ASN A 74 -6.12 4.38 -10.36
C ASN A 74 -6.99 5.64 -10.16
N PRO A 75 -7.11 6.51 -11.18
CA PRO A 75 -7.95 7.71 -11.11
C PRO A 75 -9.43 7.42 -10.79
N ASP A 76 -9.94 6.24 -11.18
CA ASP A 76 -11.32 5.78 -10.88
C ASP A 76 -11.49 5.27 -9.43
N GLY A 77 -10.41 5.28 -8.64
CA GLY A 77 -10.41 4.80 -7.26
C GLY A 77 -10.25 3.29 -7.11
N SER A 78 -10.04 2.55 -8.22
CA SER A 78 -9.70 1.13 -8.17
C SER A 78 -8.29 0.91 -7.65
N ILE A 79 -8.08 -0.24 -6.99
CA ILE A 79 -6.83 -0.60 -6.32
C ILE A 79 -6.30 -1.88 -6.96
N VAL A 80 -5.06 -1.84 -7.44
CA VAL A 80 -4.38 -2.96 -8.11
C VAL A 80 -3.13 -3.33 -7.33
N TRP A 81 -2.91 -4.62 -7.10
CA TRP A 81 -1.63 -5.12 -6.59
C TRP A 81 -0.58 -5.14 -7.71
N ILE A 82 0.50 -4.39 -7.55
CA ILE A 82 1.56 -4.28 -8.58
C ILE A 82 2.90 -4.87 -8.12
N TYR A 83 3.05 -5.18 -6.82
CA TYR A 83 4.29 -5.75 -6.33
C TYR A 83 4.57 -7.12 -6.99
N PRO A 84 5.79 -7.35 -7.51
CA PRO A 84 6.13 -8.60 -8.19
C PRO A 84 5.88 -9.81 -7.31
N THR A 85 4.94 -10.67 -7.70
CA THR A 85 4.62 -11.89 -6.95
C THR A 85 5.40 -13.12 -7.41
N SER A 86 5.89 -13.15 -8.65
CA SER A 86 6.68 -14.29 -9.14
C SER A 86 8.16 -14.12 -8.84
N GLN A 87 8.78 -15.19 -8.33
CA GLN A 87 10.21 -15.24 -8.03
C GLN A 87 11.05 -15.03 -9.31
N LYS A 88 10.53 -15.48 -10.46
CA LYS A 88 11.10 -15.26 -11.80
C LYS A 88 11.13 -13.78 -12.18
N LEU A 89 10.04 -13.04 -11.92
CA LEU A 89 9.99 -11.60 -12.21
C LEU A 89 10.91 -10.81 -11.27
N LYS A 90 10.94 -11.16 -9.98
CA LYS A 90 11.90 -10.56 -9.02
C LYS A 90 13.34 -10.76 -9.46
N LYS A 91 13.67 -11.99 -9.90
CA LYS A 91 15.00 -12.32 -10.43
C LYS A 91 15.35 -11.47 -11.65
N ARG A 92 14.43 -11.35 -12.62
CA ARG A 92 14.62 -10.50 -13.80
C ARG A 92 14.79 -9.01 -13.48
N ILE A 93 14.01 -8.48 -12.52
CA ILE A 93 14.15 -7.07 -12.07
C ILE A 93 15.53 -6.84 -11.42
N ARG A 94 16.01 -7.80 -10.61
CA ARG A 94 17.35 -7.71 -10.00
C ARG A 94 18.49 -7.83 -11.02
N GLU A 95 18.27 -8.64 -12.06
CA GLU A 95 19.25 -8.86 -13.14
C GLU A 95 19.24 -7.72 -14.18
N ALA A 96 18.16 -6.94 -14.26
CA ALA A 96 18.13 -5.73 -15.05
C ALA A 96 19.14 -4.74 -14.47
N ARG A 97 20.17 -4.38 -15.25
CA ARG A 97 21.11 -3.31 -14.87
C ARG A 97 20.31 -2.01 -14.72
N PRO A 98 20.55 -1.21 -13.66
CA PRO A 98 20.09 0.16 -13.66
C PRO A 98 20.73 0.86 -14.87
N LEU A 99 19.89 1.48 -15.71
CA LEU A 99 20.33 2.37 -16.78
C LEU A 99 20.97 3.62 -16.18
#